data_AF-A0A7K6QK03-F1
#
_entry.id   AF-A0A7K6QK03-F1
#
_cell.length_a   1.000
_cell.length_b   1.000
_cell.length_c   1.000
_cell.angle_alpha   90.00
_cell.angle_beta   90.00
_cell.angle_gamma   90.00
#
_symmetry.space_group_name_H-M   'P 1'
#
loop_
_entity.id
_entity.type
_entity.pdbx_description
1 polymer ?
#
loop_
_entity_poly.entity_id
_entity_poly.type
_entity_poly.pdbx_seq_one_letter_code
_entity_poly.pdbx_strand_id
1 'polypeptide(L)'
;RFLIQTQFISAELMEDQLLLLLRSLERKIVSQQLKLVRTQITLGSYEGGDGNRPFCVDARLLSFPLVTEQGLTMDLVKMSGVQLWADGTAVPRDQPFEAVAALYVALYVLNLLSG
;
A
#
# COMPACT_ATOMS: atom_id res chain seq x y z
N ARG A 1 2.79 6.18 24.10
CA ARG A 1 2.93 4.98 23.24
C ARG A 1 2.47 5.23 21.79
N PHE A 2 1.35 5.92 21.54
CA PHE A 2 0.92 6.31 20.17
C PHE A 2 1.93 7.18 19.41
N LEU A 3 2.60 8.13 20.09
CA LEU A 3 3.54 9.07 19.45
C LEU A 3 4.82 8.43 18.87
N ILE A 4 5.28 7.33 19.47
CA ILE A 4 6.48 6.62 18.99
C ILE A 4 6.16 5.88 17.68
N GLN A 5 4.93 5.36 17.56
CA GLN A 5 4.52 4.60 16.39
C GLN A 5 4.32 5.51 15.16
N THR A 6 3.87 6.75 15.35
CA THR A 6 3.78 7.74 14.26
C THR A 6 5.13 8.22 13.73
N GLN A 7 6.17 8.29 14.57
CA GLN A 7 7.51 8.65 14.09
C GLN A 7 8.14 7.57 13.22
N PHE A 8 7.90 6.29 13.53
CA PHE A 8 8.36 5.17 12.71
C PHE A 8 7.72 5.15 11.31
N ILE A 9 6.41 5.43 11.22
CA ILE A 9 5.71 5.47 9.92
C ILE A 9 6.32 6.55 9.01
N SER A 10 6.67 7.72 9.57
CA SER A 10 7.29 8.81 8.81
C SER A 10 8.74 8.54 8.41
N ALA A 11 9.46 7.65 9.10
CA ALA A 11 10.81 7.28 8.72
C ALA A 11 10.83 6.37 7.48
N GLU A 12 9.82 5.50 7.37
CA GLU A 12 9.70 4.54 6.25
C GLU A 12 8.95 5.11 5.05
N LEU A 13 8.03 6.07 5.24
CA LEU A 13 7.33 6.73 4.14
C LEU A 13 8.13 7.93 3.62
N MET A 14 8.34 7.98 2.30
CA MET A 14 8.93 9.15 1.64
C MET A 14 7.94 10.33 1.62
N GLU A 15 8.46 11.56 1.57
CA GLU A 15 7.64 12.79 1.51
C GLU A 15 6.64 12.77 0.34
N ASP A 16 7.08 12.32 -0.83
CA ASP A 16 6.24 12.13 -2.01
C ASP A 16 5.10 11.11 -1.76
N GLN A 17 5.36 10.07 -0.95
CA GLN A 17 4.37 9.04 -0.63
C GLN A 17 3.29 9.59 0.31
N LEU A 18 3.66 10.49 1.23
CA LEU A 18 2.71 11.22 2.08
C LEU A 18 1.79 12.12 1.23
N LEU A 19 2.32 12.80 0.21
CA LEU A 19 1.51 13.62 -0.71
C LEU A 19 0.49 12.76 -1.48
N LEU A 20 0.88 11.56 -1.92
CA LEU A 20 -0.05 10.62 -2.57
C LEU A 20 -1.12 10.10 -1.60
N LEU A 21 -0.79 9.90 -0.33
CA LEU A 21 -1.76 9.52 0.70
C LEU A 21 -2.79 10.62 0.95
N LEU A 22 -2.38 11.90 0.98
CA LEU A 22 -3.31 13.03 1.08
C LEU A 22 -4.25 13.10 -0.13
N ARG A 23 -3.72 12.94 -1.35
CA ARG A 23 -4.55 12.88 -2.56
C ARG A 23 -5.53 11.70 -2.55
N SER A 24 -5.12 10.57 -1.98
CA SER A 24 -5.98 9.40 -1.82
C SER A 24 -7.17 9.68 -0.89
N LEU A 25 -6.92 10.43 0.18
CA LEU A 25 -7.96 10.88 1.12
C LEU A 25 -8.96 11.82 0.44
N GLU A 26 -8.48 12.84 -0.28
CA GLU A 26 -9.32 13.78 -1.04
C GLU A 26 -10.22 13.06 -2.07
N ARG A 27 -9.68 12.03 -2.72
CA ARG A 27 -10.39 11.22 -3.73
C ARG A 27 -11.25 10.11 -3.12
N LYS A 28 -11.27 9.94 -1.80
CA LYS A 28 -12.07 8.93 -1.09
C LYS A 28 -11.77 7.48 -1.51
N ILE A 29 -10.52 7.20 -1.88
CA ILE A 29 -10.07 5.86 -2.35
C ILE A 29 -9.30 5.05 -1.29
N VAL A 30 -9.05 5.64 -0.11
CA VAL A 30 -8.24 5.03 0.98
C VAL A 30 -8.78 3.66 1.39
N SER A 31 -10.10 3.48 1.47
CA SER A 31 -10.70 2.20 1.88
C SER A 31 -10.41 1.06 0.90
N GLN A 32 -10.35 1.36 -0.40
CA GLN A 32 -10.01 0.40 -1.45
C GLN A 32 -8.52 0.09 -1.46
N GLN A 33 -7.67 1.12 -1.32
CA GLN A 33 -6.23 0.95 -1.17
C GLN A 33 -5.86 0.09 0.04
N LEU A 34 -6.51 0.34 1.19
CA LEU A 34 -6.30 -0.44 2.41
C LEU A 34 -6.61 -1.94 2.20
N LYS A 35 -7.69 -2.27 1.49
CA LYS A 35 -8.03 -3.67 1.16
C LYS A 35 -6.92 -4.32 0.33
N LEU A 36 -6.42 -3.59 -0.65
CA LEU A 36 -5.37 -4.06 -1.56
C LEU A 36 -4.01 -4.25 -0.83
N VAL A 37 -3.59 -3.30 0.01
CA VAL A 37 -2.32 -3.43 0.75
C VAL A 37 -2.42 -4.55 1.79
N ARG A 38 -3.59 -4.74 2.41
CA ARG A 38 -3.83 -5.85 3.35
C ARG A 38 -3.65 -7.21 2.70
N THR A 39 -4.11 -7.42 1.46
CA THR A 39 -3.92 -8.70 0.76
C THR A 39 -2.45 -8.95 0.46
N GLN A 40 -1.68 -7.91 0.11
CA GLN A 40 -0.23 -8.04 -0.11
C GLN A 40 0.52 -8.50 1.15
N ILE A 41 0.27 -7.86 2.30
CA ILE A 41 0.89 -8.27 3.58
C ILE A 41 0.52 -9.72 3.92
N THR A 42 -0.75 -10.09 3.70
CA THR A 42 -1.24 -11.43 4.01
C THR A 42 -0.57 -12.48 3.13
N LEU A 43 -0.48 -12.24 1.82
CA LEU A 43 0.14 -13.16 0.85
C LEU A 43 1.65 -13.27 1.05
N GLY A 44 2.34 -12.14 1.20
CA GLY A 44 3.79 -12.11 1.45
C GLY A 44 4.20 -12.78 2.77
N SER A 45 3.31 -12.80 3.77
CA SER A 45 3.56 -13.47 5.06
C SER A 45 3.23 -14.97 5.04
N TYR A 46 2.27 -15.42 4.21
CA TYR A 46 1.78 -16.81 4.20
C TYR A 46 2.65 -17.75 3.36
N GLU A 47 3.32 -17.26 2.31
CA GLU A 47 4.07 -18.13 1.39
C GLU A 47 5.43 -18.62 1.93
N GLY A 48 5.82 -18.22 3.15
CA GLY A 48 6.83 -18.93 3.97
C GLY A 48 8.25 -19.07 3.40
N GLY A 49 8.55 -18.52 2.23
CA GLY A 49 9.82 -18.75 1.54
C GLY A 49 10.23 -17.55 0.71
N ASP A 50 11.26 -16.85 1.19
CA ASP A 50 11.93 -15.70 0.56
C ASP A 50 10.91 -14.64 0.08
N GLY A 51 10.75 -13.56 0.85
CA GLY A 51 9.78 -12.47 0.61
C GLY A 51 9.96 -11.70 -0.72
N ASN A 52 10.74 -12.25 -1.65
CA ASN A 52 11.03 -11.78 -2.99
C ASN A 52 10.25 -12.50 -4.10
N ARG A 53 9.36 -13.47 -3.79
CA ARG A 53 8.58 -14.15 -4.83
C ARG A 53 7.45 -13.27 -5.37
N PRO A 54 7.21 -13.30 -6.69
CA PRO A 54 5.99 -12.74 -7.27
C PRO A 54 4.74 -13.41 -6.71
N PHE A 55 3.71 -12.62 -6.46
CA PHE A 55 2.39 -13.08 -6.02
C PHE A 55 1.29 -12.36 -6.79
N CYS A 56 0.06 -12.85 -6.72
CA CYS A 56 -1.08 -12.26 -7.43
C CYS A 56 -2.14 -11.78 -6.43
N VAL A 57 -2.54 -10.52 -6.57
CA VAL A 57 -3.72 -9.97 -5.89
C VAL A 57 -4.92 -10.02 -6.83
N ASP A 58 -6.12 -10.12 -6.28
CA ASP A 58 -7.35 -10.04 -7.06
C ASP A 58 -7.41 -8.71 -7.83
N ALA A 59 -7.36 -8.76 -9.16
CA ALA A 59 -7.39 -7.58 -10.05
C ALA A 59 -8.65 -6.71 -9.85
N ARG A 60 -9.73 -7.26 -9.29
CA ARG A 60 -10.93 -6.48 -8.93
C ARG A 60 -10.65 -5.44 -7.86
N LEU A 61 -9.63 -5.65 -7.02
CA LEU A 61 -9.17 -4.64 -6.04
C LEU A 61 -8.53 -3.43 -6.72
N LEU A 62 -8.04 -3.58 -7.96
CA LEU A 62 -7.51 -2.51 -8.80
C LEU A 62 -8.56 -1.85 -9.69
N SER A 63 -9.83 -2.25 -9.61
CA SER A 63 -10.93 -1.62 -10.34
C SER A 63 -11.34 -0.31 -9.65
N PHE A 64 -10.61 0.76 -9.91
CA PHE A 64 -10.97 2.10 -9.47
C PHE A 64 -11.87 2.79 -10.51
N PRO A 65 -12.78 3.70 -10.10
CA PRO A 65 -13.60 4.48 -11.02
C PRO A 65 -12.79 5.27 -12.06
N LEU A 66 -11.63 5.79 -11.67
CA LEU A 66 -10.76 6.56 -12.55
C LEU A 66 -9.39 5.88 -12.72
N VAL A 67 -8.87 5.88 -13.96
CA VAL A 67 -7.50 5.39 -14.27
C VAL A 67 -6.44 6.14 -13.43
N THR A 68 -6.68 7.43 -13.13
CA THR A 68 -5.78 8.22 -12.28
C THR A 68 -5.73 7.73 -10.83
N GLU A 69 -6.80 7.13 -10.31
CA GLU A 69 -6.85 6.57 -8.95
C GLU A 69 -6.16 5.20 -8.88
N GLN A 70 -6.30 4.41 -9.94
CA GLN A 70 -5.55 3.17 -10.11
C GLN A 70 -4.04 3.44 -10.17
N GLY A 71 -3.62 4.39 -11.02
CA GLY A 71 -2.22 4.80 -11.13
C GLY A 71 -1.65 5.29 -9.80
N LEU A 72 -2.40 6.14 -9.08
CA LEU A 72 -2.02 6.62 -7.75
C LEU A 72 -1.77 5.46 -6.77
N THR A 73 -2.65 4.47 -6.76
CA THR A 73 -2.50 3.28 -5.90
C THR A 73 -1.27 2.46 -6.27
N MET A 74 -1.02 2.28 -7.57
CA MET A 74 0.19 1.58 -8.04
C MET A 74 1.47 2.31 -7.65
N ASP A 75 1.47 3.65 -7.72
CA ASP A 75 2.62 4.47 -7.31
C ASP A 75 2.89 4.33 -5.81
N LEU A 76 1.87 4.38 -4.94
CA LEU A 76 2.03 4.14 -3.49
C LEU A 76 2.66 2.78 -3.18
N VAL A 77 2.20 1.73 -3.86
CA VAL A 77 2.71 0.37 -3.67
C VAL A 77 4.13 0.23 -4.22
N LYS A 78 4.42 0.85 -5.37
CA LYS A 78 5.76 0.89 -5.98
C LYS A 78 6.77 1.60 -5.08
N MET A 79 6.38 2.72 -4.48
CA MET A 79 7.20 3.45 -3.51
C MET A 79 7.47 2.66 -2.23
N SER A 80 6.65 1.63 -1.95
CA SER A 80 6.86 0.69 -0.85
C SER A 80 7.69 -0.53 -1.25
N GLY A 81 8.35 -0.51 -2.41
CA GLY A 81 9.24 -1.59 -2.86
C GLY A 81 8.55 -2.76 -3.55
N VAL A 82 7.28 -2.61 -3.98
CA VAL A 82 6.52 -3.65 -4.69
C VAL A 82 6.07 -3.14 -6.06
N GLN A 83 6.51 -3.78 -7.13
CA GLN A 83 5.94 -3.50 -8.46
C GLN A 83 4.60 -4.18 -8.61
N LEU A 84 3.53 -3.40 -8.74
CA LEU A 84 2.18 -3.87 -9.01
C LEU A 84 1.77 -3.58 -10.46
N TRP A 85 1.10 -4.54 -11.08
CA TRP A 85 0.58 -4.45 -12.45
C TRP A 85 -0.96 -4.48 -12.44
N ALA A 86 -1.57 -3.99 -13.52
CA ALA A 86 -3.04 -3.86 -13.63
C ALA A 86 -3.79 -5.20 -13.60
N ASP A 87 -3.10 -6.29 -13.94
CA ASP A 87 -3.63 -7.66 -13.89
C ASP A 87 -3.58 -8.27 -12.47
N GLY A 88 -3.06 -7.53 -11.48
CA GLY A 88 -2.90 -8.01 -10.11
C GLY A 88 -1.57 -8.69 -9.83
N THR A 89 -0.69 -8.84 -10.81
CA THR A 89 0.67 -9.37 -10.60
C THR A 89 1.47 -8.39 -9.73
N ALA A 90 2.08 -8.89 -8.66
CA ALA A 90 2.88 -8.11 -7.72
C ALA A 90 4.27 -8.75 -7.57
N VAL A 91 5.33 -7.94 -7.72
CA VAL A 91 6.72 -8.39 -7.64
C VAL A 91 7.49 -7.55 -6.60
N PRO A 92 7.94 -8.14 -5.49
CA PRO A 92 8.85 -7.50 -4.53
C PRO A 92 10.16 -7.06 -5.19
N ARG A 93 10.75 -5.94 -4.79
CA ARG A 93 12.05 -5.47 -5.32
C ARG A 93 13.09 -5.15 -4.24
N ASP A 94 12.71 -4.43 -3.19
CA ASP A 94 13.67 -3.76 -2.29
C ASP A 94 13.36 -3.98 -0.80
N GLN A 95 13.30 -5.25 -0.34
CA GLN A 95 12.90 -5.59 1.04
C GLN A 95 11.59 -4.90 1.49
N PRO A 96 10.48 -5.11 0.78
CA PRO A 96 9.29 -4.26 0.89
C PRO A 96 8.51 -4.38 2.21
N PHE A 97 8.83 -5.34 3.08
CA PHE A 97 7.96 -5.67 4.21
C PHE A 97 7.71 -4.48 5.15
N GLU A 98 8.77 -3.77 5.55
CA GLU A 98 8.67 -2.64 6.48
C GLU A 98 7.92 -1.47 5.84
N ALA A 99 8.26 -1.11 4.60
CA ALA A 99 7.61 -0.03 3.87
C ALA A 99 6.13 -0.33 3.56
N VAL A 100 5.79 -1.57 3.18
CA VAL A 100 4.40 -2.00 2.95
C VAL A 100 3.62 -2.02 4.27
N ALA A 101 4.24 -2.43 5.38
CA ALA A 101 3.62 -2.35 6.70
C ALA A 101 3.37 -0.90 7.13
N ALA A 102 4.32 0.01 6.90
CA ALA A 102 4.15 1.43 7.16
C ALA A 102 3.01 2.02 6.31
N LEU A 103 2.95 1.69 5.02
CA LEU A 103 1.86 2.08 4.12
C LEU A 103 0.50 1.56 4.62
N TYR A 104 0.43 0.29 5.05
CA TYR A 104 -0.79 -0.29 5.62
C TYR A 104 -1.26 0.47 6.85
N VAL A 105 -0.36 0.76 7.80
CA VAL A 105 -0.72 1.50 9.02
C VAL A 105 -1.19 2.90 8.68
N ALA A 106 -0.52 3.61 7.75
CA ALA A 106 -0.93 4.93 7.32
C ALA A 106 -2.33 4.91 6.68
N LEU A 107 -2.59 3.99 5.75
CA LEU A 107 -3.91 3.82 5.14
C LEU A 107 -4.98 3.44 6.17
N TYR A 108 -4.64 2.62 7.16
CA TYR A 108 -5.55 2.25 8.23
C TYR A 108 -5.94 3.45 9.10
N VAL A 109 -4.96 4.24 9.53
CA VAL A 109 -5.20 5.49 10.29
C VAL A 109 -6.04 6.46 9.47
N LEU A 110 -5.70 6.68 8.20
CA LEU A 110 -6.47 7.57 7.32
C LEU A 110 -7.91 7.08 7.13
N ASN A 111 -8.12 5.77 6.94
CA ASN A 111 -9.46 5.20 6.82
C ASN A 111 -10.29 5.34 8.10
N LEU A 112 -9.67 5.32 9.28
CA LEU A 112 -10.35 5.57 10.55
C LEU A 112 -10.71 7.05 10.72
N LEU A 113 -9.84 7.95 10.31
CA LEU A 113 -10.06 9.40 10.41
C LEU A 113 -11.04 9.93 9.36
N SER A 114 -11.18 9.24 8.23
CA SER A 114 -12.09 9.59 7.13
C SER A 114 -13.53 9.10 7.31
N GLY A 115 -13.90 8.67 8.53
CA GLY A 115 -15.16 8.03 8.87
C GLY A 115 -16.41 8.65 8.25
#